data_AF-A0A2E6YU09-F1
#
_entry.id   AF-A0A2E6YU09-F1
#
_cell.length_a   1.000
_cell.length_b   1.000
_cell.length_c   1.000
_cell.angle_alpha   90.00
_cell.angle_beta   90.00
_cell.angle_gamma   90.00
#
_symmetry.space_group_name_H-M   'P 1'
#
loop_
_entity.id
_entity.type
_entity.pdbx_description
1 polymer ?
#
loop_
_entity_poly.entity_id
_entity_poly.type
_entity_poly.pdbx_seq_one_letter_code
_entity_poly.pdbx_strand_id
1 'polypeptide(L)'
;MQSAPNDKLSGACVILRSHKGGEKGILMYPGDRGQFKTDEARKAYQDLFVDEAPFLPYAEVGSFFAKTKCSVEQRREACLEHMRSKGWEPKEVNAAFWEADKKAQENLVFPIAIVREKAEVGETPVRVAARGVWEETGIRADPGELKLLGYIRNSAIFEMHTSMQRAFDSWAVHQAERLSLTDWGRCPHSGVLDFLGVPRAVKSAYCETHGGPVLVKDINDHLVEKVTQSILKTV
;
A
#
# COMPACT_ATOMS: atom_id res chain seq x y z
N MET A 1 16.83 -13.59 -25.00
CA MET A 1 17.04 -12.98 -23.67
C MET A 1 17.36 -11.52 -23.88
N GLN A 2 16.44 -10.60 -23.54
CA GLN A 2 16.73 -9.17 -23.59
C GLN A 2 17.37 -8.77 -22.26
N SER A 3 18.63 -8.33 -22.30
CA SER A 3 19.33 -7.74 -21.17
C SER A 3 18.63 -6.45 -20.74
N ALA A 4 18.69 -6.14 -19.44
CA ALA A 4 18.18 -4.88 -18.90
C ALA A 4 18.80 -3.68 -19.67
N PRO A 5 18.02 -2.63 -19.99
CA PRO A 5 18.58 -1.42 -20.58
C PRO A 5 19.62 -0.80 -19.64
N ASN A 6 20.69 -0.26 -20.20
CA ASN A 6 21.77 0.38 -19.45
C ASN A 6 21.22 1.47 -18.51
N ASP A 7 21.74 1.40 -17.29
CA ASP A 7 21.68 2.33 -16.16
C ASP A 7 20.38 2.43 -15.34
N LYS A 8 20.42 1.62 -14.28
CA LYS A 8 19.61 1.57 -13.04
C LYS A 8 18.23 0.92 -13.18
N LEU A 9 18.12 -0.24 -12.53
CA LEU A 9 16.87 -0.91 -12.17
C LEU A 9 15.96 0.11 -11.47
N SER A 10 14.75 0.32 -12.01
CA SER A 10 13.75 1.18 -11.35
C SER A 10 12.99 0.45 -10.26
N GLY A 11 12.88 -0.87 -10.36
CA GLY A 11 12.16 -1.69 -9.41
C GLY A 11 11.92 -3.12 -9.89
N ALA A 12 11.05 -3.82 -9.18
CA ALA A 12 10.53 -5.11 -9.58
C ALA A 12 9.00 -5.15 -9.43
N CYS A 13 8.35 -5.98 -10.23
CA CYS A 13 6.94 -6.31 -10.09
C CYS A 13 6.82 -7.84 -9.99
N VAL A 14 5.96 -8.34 -9.12
CA VAL A 14 5.75 -9.78 -8.94
C VAL A 14 4.28 -10.12 -9.18
N ILE A 15 4.03 -10.95 -10.19
CA ILE A 15 2.73 -11.54 -10.48
C ILE A 15 2.61 -12.81 -9.64
N LEU A 16 1.79 -12.76 -8.60
CA LEU A 16 1.49 -13.90 -7.76
C LEU A 16 0.35 -14.70 -8.39
N ARG A 17 0.61 -15.95 -8.75
CA ARG A 17 -0.39 -16.87 -9.27
C ARG A 17 -0.82 -17.85 -8.18
N SER A 18 -2.12 -18.16 -8.16
CA SER A 18 -2.69 -19.14 -7.25
C SER A 18 -3.81 -19.92 -7.93
N HIS A 19 -4.23 -20.98 -7.26
CA HIS A 19 -5.39 -21.77 -7.64
C HIS A 19 -6.31 -22.03 -6.44
N LYS A 20 -7.62 -22.04 -6.68
CA LYS A 20 -8.64 -22.42 -5.69
C LYS A 20 -9.66 -23.33 -6.37
N GLY A 21 -9.83 -24.56 -5.86
CA GLY A 21 -10.78 -25.51 -6.44
C GLY A 21 -10.50 -25.89 -7.90
N GLY A 22 -9.23 -25.86 -8.33
CA GLY A 22 -8.83 -26.17 -9.72
C GLY A 22 -8.78 -24.96 -10.67
N GLU A 23 -9.32 -23.82 -10.27
CA GLU A 23 -9.32 -22.60 -11.09
C GLU A 23 -8.10 -21.73 -10.81
N LYS A 24 -7.41 -21.27 -11.86
CA LYS A 24 -6.20 -20.44 -11.78
C LYS A 24 -6.57 -18.96 -11.82
N GLY A 25 -5.88 -18.15 -11.03
CA GLY A 25 -6.03 -16.69 -11.03
C GLY A 25 -4.77 -15.98 -10.56
N ILE A 26 -4.84 -14.64 -10.52
CA ILE A 26 -3.79 -13.77 -9.99
C ILE A 26 -4.20 -13.34 -8.59
N LEU A 27 -3.29 -13.50 -7.63
CA LEU A 27 -3.44 -12.88 -6.32
C LEU A 27 -3.05 -11.42 -6.42
N MET A 28 -3.99 -10.55 -6.07
CA MET A 28 -3.77 -9.12 -5.96
C MET A 28 -4.03 -8.68 -4.53
N TYR A 29 -3.30 -7.66 -4.13
CA TYR A 29 -3.38 -7.04 -2.81
C TYR A 29 -3.86 -5.61 -3.00
N PRO A 30 -4.55 -5.02 -2.02
CA PRO A 30 -4.93 -3.62 -2.13
C PRO A 30 -3.70 -2.74 -2.26
N GLY A 31 -3.75 -1.77 -3.18
CA GLY A 31 -2.71 -0.76 -3.30
C GLY A 31 -2.74 0.24 -2.14
N ASP A 32 -1.73 1.09 -2.09
CA ASP A 32 -1.53 2.15 -1.09
C ASP A 32 -2.25 3.46 -1.45
N ARG A 33 -2.90 3.52 -2.61
CA ARG A 33 -3.58 4.71 -3.14
C ARG A 33 -5.09 4.54 -3.13
N GLY A 34 -5.71 5.08 -2.07
CA GLY A 34 -7.16 5.14 -1.95
C GLY A 34 -7.79 6.01 -3.03
N GLN A 35 -8.98 5.61 -3.47
CA GLN A 35 -9.87 6.40 -4.31
C GLN A 35 -11.19 6.56 -3.59
N PHE A 36 -11.81 7.73 -3.66
CA PHE A 36 -13.15 7.91 -3.11
C PHE A 36 -14.18 7.08 -3.89
N LYS A 37 -15.10 6.45 -3.17
CA LYS A 37 -16.23 5.69 -3.74
C LYS A 37 -17.12 6.55 -4.61
N THR A 38 -17.26 7.84 -4.28
CA THR A 38 -18.09 8.80 -5.00
C THR A 38 -17.44 10.18 -5.08
N ASP A 39 -17.86 10.97 -6.06
CA ASP A 39 -17.42 12.36 -6.21
C ASP A 39 -17.91 13.26 -5.06
N GLU A 40 -19.07 12.95 -4.47
CA GLU A 40 -19.59 13.66 -3.30
C GLU A 40 -18.67 13.45 -2.09
N ALA A 41 -18.19 12.23 -1.86
CA ALA A 41 -17.24 11.95 -0.78
C ALA A 41 -15.90 12.66 -1.00
N ARG A 42 -15.41 12.66 -2.24
CA ARG A 42 -14.21 13.43 -2.63
C ARG A 42 -14.38 14.92 -2.38
N LYS A 43 -15.53 15.48 -2.77
CA LYS A 43 -15.85 16.90 -2.58
C LYS A 43 -15.99 17.24 -1.09
N ALA A 44 -16.67 16.41 -0.32
CA ALA A 44 -16.80 16.62 1.13
C ALA A 44 -15.43 16.63 1.82
N TYR A 45 -14.49 15.78 1.38
CA TYR A 45 -13.12 15.82 1.88
C TYR A 45 -12.36 17.07 1.43
N GLN A 46 -12.49 17.45 0.15
CA GLN A 46 -11.93 18.68 -0.39
C GLN A 46 -12.41 19.93 0.35
N ASP A 47 -13.67 19.95 0.78
CA ASP A 47 -14.27 21.07 1.48
C ASP A 47 -13.68 21.30 2.89
N LEU A 48 -12.87 20.37 3.42
CA LEU A 48 -12.13 20.53 4.68
C LEU A 48 -10.90 21.44 4.55
N PHE A 49 -10.40 21.68 3.33
CA PHE A 49 -9.13 22.39 3.08
C PHE A 49 -9.37 23.71 2.35
N VAL A 50 -8.51 24.70 2.63
CA VAL A 50 -8.58 26.04 2.00
C VAL A 50 -8.34 25.93 0.50
N ASP A 51 -7.27 25.23 0.13
CA ASP A 51 -6.86 24.96 -1.25
C ASP A 51 -7.03 23.48 -1.59
N GLU A 52 -6.23 22.94 -2.52
CA GLU A 52 -6.28 21.53 -2.91
C GLU A 52 -6.03 20.60 -1.71
N ALA A 53 -6.98 19.69 -1.48
CA ALA A 53 -6.86 18.68 -0.46
C ALA A 53 -5.71 17.71 -0.79
N PRO A 54 -5.05 17.15 0.23
CA PRO A 54 -4.01 16.16 0.04
C PRO A 54 -4.52 14.97 -0.79
N PHE A 55 -3.61 14.38 -1.59
CA PHE A 55 -3.89 13.21 -2.42
C PHE A 55 -4.32 11.95 -1.62
N LEU A 56 -4.17 11.98 -0.30
CA LEU A 56 -4.46 10.88 0.60
C LEU A 56 -5.03 11.45 1.92
N PRO A 57 -6.18 10.95 2.41
CA PRO A 57 -6.80 11.53 3.58
C PRO A 57 -6.05 11.23 4.87
N TYR A 58 -6.14 12.14 5.83
CA TYR A 58 -5.58 11.95 7.16
C TYR A 58 -6.52 11.03 7.96
N ALA A 59 -6.01 10.43 9.03
CA ALA A 59 -6.83 9.73 10.02
C ALA A 59 -6.39 10.12 11.41
N GLU A 60 -7.31 9.93 12.35
CA GLU A 60 -6.97 9.81 13.77
C GLU A 60 -5.89 8.73 13.95
N VAL A 61 -4.76 9.18 14.45
CA VAL A 61 -3.51 8.43 14.59
C VAL A 61 -3.57 7.59 15.88
N GLY A 62 -2.89 6.44 15.91
CA GLY A 62 -2.74 5.56 17.09
C GLY A 62 -1.29 5.27 17.49
N SER A 63 -1.10 4.42 18.49
CA SER A 63 0.05 4.42 19.42
C SER A 63 1.18 3.42 19.04
N PHE A 64 2.26 3.42 19.84
CA PHE A 64 3.11 2.25 20.18
C PHE A 64 4.50 2.01 19.56
N PHE A 65 4.95 2.69 18.49
CA PHE A 65 6.28 2.34 17.89
C PHE A 65 7.43 3.31 18.09
N ALA A 66 7.19 4.46 18.73
CA ALA A 66 8.26 5.17 19.40
C ALA A 66 8.48 4.52 20.78
N LYS A 67 9.71 4.59 21.32
CA LYS A 67 10.01 4.22 22.73
C LYS A 67 9.09 4.92 23.75
N THR A 68 8.30 5.89 23.30
CA THR A 68 7.35 6.71 24.04
C THR A 68 6.00 6.67 23.32
N LYS A 69 4.89 6.43 24.04
CA LYS A 69 3.54 6.49 23.46
C LYS A 69 3.16 7.95 23.19
N CYS A 70 2.71 8.26 21.98
CA CYS A 70 2.16 9.59 21.66
C CYS A 70 0.67 9.66 22.03
N SER A 71 0.26 10.72 22.74
CA SER A 71 -1.15 11.02 23.03
C SER A 71 -1.94 11.39 21.76
N VAL A 72 -3.27 11.42 21.83
CA VAL A 72 -4.13 11.85 20.71
C VAL A 72 -3.71 13.24 20.21
N GLU A 73 -3.40 14.13 21.14
CA GLU A 73 -3.00 15.53 20.88
C GLU A 73 -1.67 15.60 20.15
N GLN A 74 -0.63 14.91 20.64
CA GLN A 74 0.69 14.88 20.00
C GLN A 74 0.61 14.37 18.56
N ARG A 75 -0.32 13.45 18.32
CA ARG A 75 -0.51 12.88 17.00
C ARG A 75 -1.26 13.80 16.04
N ARG A 76 -2.34 14.43 16.52
CA ARG A 76 -3.04 15.48 15.78
C ARG A 76 -2.08 16.62 15.46
N GLU A 77 -1.24 17.01 16.41
CA GLU A 77 -0.19 18.01 16.23
C GLU A 77 0.80 17.60 15.14
N ALA A 78 1.30 16.36 15.16
CA ALA A 78 2.19 15.86 14.11
C ALA A 78 1.53 15.82 12.72
N CYS A 79 0.25 15.43 12.63
CA CYS A 79 -0.51 15.52 11.38
C CYS A 79 -0.61 16.97 10.89
N LEU A 80 -0.93 17.91 11.78
CA LEU A 80 -1.03 19.33 11.45
C LEU A 80 0.32 19.95 11.10
N GLU A 81 1.41 19.54 11.74
CA GLU A 81 2.77 19.95 11.37
C GLU A 81 3.15 19.42 9.99
N HIS A 82 2.85 18.15 9.71
CA HIS A 82 3.08 17.57 8.39
C HIS A 82 2.28 18.31 7.32
N MET A 83 0.98 18.53 7.55
CA MET A 83 0.10 19.33 6.68
C MET A 83 0.68 20.72 6.41
N ARG A 84 1.06 21.45 7.46
CA ARG A 84 1.69 22.78 7.36
C ARG A 84 2.99 22.74 6.57
N SER A 85 3.83 21.73 6.77
CA SER A 85 5.09 21.57 6.02
C SER A 85 4.89 21.35 4.51
N LYS A 86 3.67 20.96 4.10
CA LYS A 86 3.28 20.69 2.71
C LYS A 86 2.34 21.76 2.13
N GLY A 87 1.94 22.75 2.93
CA GLY A 87 0.97 23.78 2.52
C GLY A 87 -0.48 23.27 2.45
N TRP A 88 -0.81 22.15 3.08
CA TRP A 88 -2.16 21.61 3.11
C TRP A 88 -2.95 22.21 4.28
N GLU A 89 -3.50 23.40 4.10
CA GLU A 89 -4.14 24.14 5.18
C GLU A 89 -5.62 23.72 5.39
N PRO A 90 -5.98 23.14 6.56
CA PRO A 90 -7.39 22.93 6.89
C PRO A 90 -8.10 24.26 7.12
N LYS A 91 -9.38 24.38 6.70
CA LYS A 91 -10.18 25.59 6.93
C LYS A 91 -10.39 25.88 8.42
N GLU A 92 -10.67 24.82 9.19
CA GLU A 92 -10.87 24.90 10.63
C GLU A 92 -10.49 23.57 11.27
N VAL A 93 -9.68 23.60 12.33
CA VAL A 93 -9.24 22.40 13.05
C VAL A 93 -10.01 22.29 14.37
N ASN A 94 -11.13 21.57 14.33
CA ASN A 94 -11.98 21.30 15.49
C ASN A 94 -12.41 19.82 15.53
N ALA A 95 -13.29 19.44 16.46
CA ALA A 95 -13.78 18.06 16.55
C ALA A 95 -14.50 17.59 15.27
N ALA A 96 -15.20 18.49 14.58
CA ALA A 96 -15.92 18.16 13.35
C ALA A 96 -14.97 17.89 12.17
N PHE A 97 -13.83 18.57 12.09
CA PHE A 97 -12.78 18.28 11.12
C PHE A 97 -12.29 16.83 11.24
N TRP A 98 -11.92 16.40 12.45
CA TRP A 98 -11.40 15.05 12.70
C TRP A 98 -12.44 13.96 12.42
N GLU A 99 -13.71 14.21 12.74
CA GLU A 99 -14.80 13.28 12.42
C GLU A 99 -15.07 13.20 10.91
N ALA A 100 -15.03 14.34 10.21
CA ALA A 100 -15.21 14.38 8.76
C ALA A 100 -14.04 13.70 8.01
N ASP A 101 -12.80 13.91 8.47
CA ASP A 101 -11.59 13.26 7.98
C ASP A 101 -11.68 11.72 8.16
N LYS A 102 -12.10 11.27 9.35
CA LYS A 102 -12.37 9.85 9.61
C LYS A 102 -13.44 9.27 8.70
N LYS A 103 -14.55 9.97 8.49
CA LYS A 103 -15.64 9.56 7.58
C LYS A 103 -15.17 9.51 6.12
N ALA A 104 -14.28 10.41 5.71
CA ALA A 104 -13.69 10.39 4.37
C ALA A 104 -12.93 9.08 4.12
N GLN A 105 -12.23 8.56 5.13
CA GLN A 105 -11.53 7.27 5.02
C GLN A 105 -12.45 6.08 4.81
N GLU A 106 -13.61 6.06 5.46
CA GLU A 106 -14.61 4.98 5.29
C GLU A 106 -15.20 4.96 3.88
N ASN A 107 -15.12 6.10 3.19
CA ASN A 107 -15.54 6.27 1.82
C ASN A 107 -14.42 6.02 0.80
N LEU A 108 -13.24 5.56 1.23
CA LEU A 108 -12.21 5.10 0.32
C LEU A 108 -12.43 3.65 -0.10
N VAL A 109 -12.02 3.37 -1.33
CA VAL A 109 -11.73 2.04 -1.86
C VAL A 109 -10.30 2.01 -2.34
N PHE A 110 -9.62 0.90 -2.13
CA PHE A 110 -8.24 0.73 -2.56
C PHE A 110 -8.22 -0.22 -3.75
N PRO A 111 -7.89 0.28 -4.95
CA PRO A 111 -7.73 -0.59 -6.11
C PRO A 111 -6.71 -1.69 -5.81
N ILE A 112 -7.00 -2.90 -6.25
CA ILE A 112 -6.07 -4.01 -6.08
C ILE A 112 -4.95 -3.95 -7.13
N ALA A 113 -3.79 -4.43 -6.76
CA ALA A 113 -2.58 -4.40 -7.55
C ALA A 113 -1.76 -5.68 -7.40
N ILE A 114 -0.90 -5.91 -8.38
CA ILE A 114 0.22 -6.85 -8.21
C ILE A 114 1.27 -6.21 -7.29
N VAL A 115 2.11 -7.04 -6.70
CA VAL A 115 3.25 -6.57 -5.89
C VAL A 115 4.18 -5.75 -6.77
N ARG A 116 4.50 -4.54 -6.34
CA ARG A 116 5.46 -3.66 -7.02
C ARG A 116 6.33 -2.99 -6.00
N GLU A 117 7.62 -2.97 -6.30
CA GLU A 117 8.59 -2.43 -5.37
C GLU A 117 9.66 -1.64 -6.13
N LYS A 118 9.98 -0.45 -5.62
CA LYS A 118 11.05 0.39 -6.12
C LYS A 118 12.38 -0.18 -5.64
N ALA A 119 13.37 -0.18 -6.53
CA ALA A 119 14.72 -0.60 -6.19
C ALA A 119 15.40 0.42 -5.28
N GLU A 120 16.07 -0.07 -4.24
CA GLU A 120 17.01 0.70 -3.44
C GLU A 120 18.44 0.56 -3.98
N VAL A 121 19.33 1.47 -3.56
CA VAL A 121 20.70 1.53 -4.07
C VAL A 121 21.43 0.22 -3.76
N GLY A 122 21.96 -0.42 -4.79
CA GLY A 122 22.72 -1.67 -4.67
C GLY A 122 21.87 -2.94 -4.62
N GLU A 123 20.55 -2.85 -4.74
CA GLU A 123 19.69 -4.05 -4.80
C GLU A 123 19.74 -4.72 -6.18
N THR A 124 19.82 -6.05 -6.18
CA THR A 124 19.60 -6.87 -7.38
C THR A 124 18.11 -7.04 -7.65
N PRO A 125 17.66 -7.24 -8.91
CA PRO A 125 16.24 -7.40 -9.24
C PRO A 125 15.47 -8.43 -8.39
N VAL A 126 16.07 -9.59 -8.15
CA VAL A 126 15.43 -10.66 -7.35
C VAL A 126 15.29 -10.29 -5.87
N ARG A 127 16.23 -9.50 -5.32
CA ARG A 127 16.13 -8.99 -3.94
C ARG A 127 15.02 -7.96 -3.81
N VAL A 128 14.90 -7.06 -4.78
CA VAL A 128 13.78 -6.09 -4.84
C VAL A 128 12.45 -6.83 -4.90
N ALA A 129 12.35 -7.86 -5.75
CA ALA A 129 11.15 -8.68 -5.88
C ALA A 129 10.79 -9.42 -4.58
N ALA A 130 11.76 -10.12 -3.97
CA ALA A 130 11.54 -10.85 -2.72
C ALA A 130 11.15 -9.91 -1.56
N ARG A 131 11.81 -8.75 -1.45
CA ARG A 131 11.48 -7.72 -0.47
C ARG A 131 10.08 -7.16 -0.69
N GLY A 132 9.72 -6.83 -1.93
CA GLY A 132 8.38 -6.37 -2.27
C GLY A 132 7.30 -7.40 -1.92
N VAL A 133 7.53 -8.69 -2.19
CA VAL A 133 6.57 -9.74 -1.82
C VAL A 133 6.41 -9.80 -0.31
N TRP A 134 7.51 -9.70 0.46
CA TRP A 134 7.42 -9.70 1.92
C TRP A 134 6.71 -8.44 2.46
N GLU A 135 7.11 -7.23 2.05
CA GLU A 135 6.56 -5.96 2.55
C GLU A 135 5.06 -5.81 2.22
N GLU A 136 4.62 -6.27 1.05
CA GLU A 136 3.23 -6.09 0.60
C GLU A 136 2.30 -7.24 1.03
N THR A 137 2.84 -8.44 1.25
CA THR A 137 2.01 -9.65 1.41
C THR A 137 2.29 -10.45 2.67
N GLY A 138 3.40 -10.20 3.35
CA GLY A 138 3.88 -11.03 4.46
C GLY A 138 4.58 -12.32 4.04
N ILE A 139 4.51 -12.70 2.76
CA ILE A 139 5.14 -13.94 2.28
C ILE A 139 6.66 -13.72 2.21
N ARG A 140 7.41 -14.50 2.97
CA ARG A 140 8.86 -14.63 2.79
C ARG A 140 9.10 -15.53 1.58
N ALA A 141 9.36 -14.92 0.43
CA ALA A 141 9.64 -15.62 -0.81
C ALA A 141 11.13 -15.96 -0.92
N ASP A 142 11.45 -17.24 -1.14
CA ASP A 142 12.81 -17.61 -1.48
C ASP A 142 13.14 -17.14 -2.91
N PRO A 143 14.36 -16.67 -3.20
CA PRO A 143 14.75 -16.24 -4.55
C PRO A 143 14.50 -17.30 -5.64
N GLY A 144 14.55 -18.58 -5.30
CA GLY A 144 14.26 -19.70 -6.22
C GLY A 144 12.79 -19.87 -6.60
N GLU A 145 11.85 -19.28 -5.83
CA GLU A 145 10.42 -19.26 -6.15
C GLU A 145 10.05 -18.19 -7.19
N LEU A 146 10.97 -17.24 -7.45
CA LEU A 146 10.77 -16.10 -8.33
C LEU A 146 11.32 -16.38 -9.72
N LYS A 147 10.43 -16.52 -10.70
CA LYS A 147 10.78 -16.70 -12.10
C LYS A 147 10.78 -15.35 -12.83
N LEU A 148 11.92 -14.90 -13.32
CA LEU A 148 12.00 -13.71 -14.18
C LEU A 148 11.26 -13.96 -15.51
N LEU A 149 10.27 -13.13 -15.81
CA LEU A 149 9.54 -13.14 -17.07
C LEU A 149 10.14 -12.17 -18.10
N GLY A 150 10.69 -11.04 -17.63
CA GLY A 150 11.29 -10.04 -18.50
C GLY A 150 11.42 -8.68 -17.82
N TYR A 151 11.49 -7.64 -18.63
CA TYR A 151 11.60 -6.26 -18.17
C TYR A 151 10.57 -5.40 -18.89
N ILE A 152 9.90 -4.52 -18.14
CA ILE A 152 9.07 -3.44 -18.71
C ILE A 152 9.75 -2.12 -18.33
N ARG A 153 10.25 -1.40 -19.33
CA ARG A 153 11.19 -0.29 -19.14
C ARG A 153 12.39 -0.77 -18.32
N ASN A 154 12.61 -0.23 -17.12
CA ASN A 154 13.69 -0.63 -16.23
C ASN A 154 13.22 -1.42 -15.01
N SER A 155 11.97 -1.91 -15.01
CA SER A 155 11.43 -2.74 -13.92
C SER A 155 11.44 -4.22 -14.30
N ALA A 156 12.03 -5.05 -13.45
CA ALA A 156 12.06 -6.50 -13.63
C ALA A 156 10.70 -7.11 -13.29
N ILE A 157 10.16 -7.96 -14.15
CA ILE A 157 8.87 -8.62 -13.95
C ILE A 157 9.10 -10.08 -13.58
N PHE A 158 8.64 -10.47 -12.40
CA PHE A 158 8.72 -11.83 -11.89
C PHE A 158 7.34 -12.47 -11.80
N GLU A 159 7.32 -13.80 -11.84
CA GLU A 159 6.18 -14.64 -11.50
C GLU A 159 6.55 -15.52 -10.31
N MET A 160 5.60 -15.72 -9.41
CA MET A 160 5.69 -16.68 -8.31
C MET A 160 4.35 -17.38 -8.16
N HIS A 161 4.39 -18.68 -7.86
CA HIS A 161 3.20 -19.48 -7.60
C HIS A 161 3.09 -19.73 -6.10
N THR A 162 1.90 -19.55 -5.55
CA THR A 162 1.63 -19.82 -4.13
C THR A 162 0.20 -20.34 -3.95
N SER A 163 -0.10 -20.93 -2.80
CA SER A 163 -1.45 -21.36 -2.46
C SER A 163 -2.26 -20.21 -1.84
N MET A 164 -3.59 -20.25 -2.00
CA MET A 164 -4.49 -19.32 -1.30
C MET A 164 -4.28 -19.32 0.21
N GLN A 165 -4.03 -20.52 0.78
CA GLN A 165 -3.83 -20.69 2.21
C GLN A 165 -2.55 -19.99 2.67
N ARG A 166 -1.40 -20.22 2.01
CA ARG A 166 -0.14 -19.53 2.33
C ARG A 166 -0.29 -18.03 2.19
N ALA A 167 -0.96 -17.56 1.13
CA ALA A 167 -1.17 -16.14 0.90
C ALA A 167 -2.02 -15.50 2.00
N PHE A 168 -3.10 -16.16 2.43
CA PHE A 168 -3.94 -15.68 3.52
C PHE A 168 -3.25 -15.75 4.87
N ASP A 169 -2.61 -16.87 5.22
CA ASP A 169 -1.95 -17.05 6.51
C ASP A 169 -0.76 -16.11 6.68
N SER A 170 0.07 -15.98 5.64
CA SER A 170 1.21 -15.04 5.67
C SER A 170 0.71 -13.61 5.80
N TRP A 171 -0.35 -13.26 5.07
CA TRP A 171 -0.96 -11.95 5.18
C TRP A 171 -1.53 -11.71 6.58
N ALA A 172 -2.26 -12.67 7.15
CA ALA A 172 -2.89 -12.55 8.47
C ALA A 172 -1.84 -12.46 9.60
N VAL A 173 -0.78 -13.27 9.55
CA VAL A 173 0.35 -13.17 10.49
C VAL A 173 1.04 -11.84 10.34
N HIS A 174 1.32 -11.41 9.11
CA HIS A 174 1.94 -10.11 8.86
C HIS A 174 1.04 -8.95 9.31
N GLN A 175 -0.29 -9.11 9.26
CA GLN A 175 -1.24 -8.17 9.86
C GLN A 175 -1.19 -8.18 11.38
N ALA A 176 -1.11 -9.35 12.02
CA ALA A 176 -1.01 -9.43 13.48
C ALA A 176 0.33 -8.86 13.99
N GLU A 177 1.43 -9.14 13.29
CA GLU A 177 2.72 -8.49 13.49
C GLU A 177 2.55 -6.97 13.31
N ARG A 178 1.86 -6.50 12.28
CA ARG A 178 1.60 -5.06 12.13
C ARG A 178 0.71 -4.47 13.22
N LEU A 179 -0.33 -5.13 13.70
CA LEU A 179 -1.20 -4.55 14.72
C LEU A 179 -0.51 -4.50 16.09
N SER A 180 0.38 -5.45 16.37
CA SER A 180 1.21 -5.47 17.60
C SER A 180 2.39 -4.50 17.55
N LEU A 181 2.99 -4.43 16.36
CA LEU A 181 3.34 -3.27 15.57
C LEU A 181 2.55 -1.96 15.85
N THR A 182 2.09 -1.28 14.83
CA THR A 182 1.18 -0.14 14.93
C THR A 182 -0.17 -0.42 15.67
N ASP A 183 -0.37 0.14 16.88
CA ASP A 183 -1.69 0.29 17.56
C ASP A 183 -2.58 1.37 16.88
N TRP A 184 -2.73 1.31 15.56
CA TRP A 184 -3.28 2.43 14.77
C TRP A 184 -4.74 2.24 14.38
N GLY A 185 -5.26 1.01 14.36
CA GLY A 185 -6.63 0.70 13.91
C GLY A 185 -6.88 1.03 12.42
N ARG A 186 -6.54 2.23 11.96
CA ARG A 186 -6.60 2.68 10.56
C ARG A 186 -5.24 3.20 10.09
N CYS A 187 -4.92 3.03 8.81
CA CYS A 187 -3.60 3.42 8.28
C CYS A 187 -3.55 4.94 8.28
N PRO A 188 -2.57 5.54 8.94
CA PRO A 188 -2.22 6.92 8.63
C PRO A 188 -1.56 6.99 7.26
N HIS A 189 -1.39 8.20 6.75
CA HIS A 189 -0.61 8.44 5.55
C HIS A 189 0.86 7.99 5.73
N SER A 190 1.44 7.31 4.73
CA SER A 190 2.85 6.88 4.75
C SER A 190 3.84 8.03 4.99
N GLY A 191 3.59 9.20 4.40
CA GLY A 191 4.30 10.46 4.65
C GLY A 191 4.24 11.00 6.10
N VAL A 192 3.15 10.78 6.85
CA VAL A 192 3.10 11.09 8.29
C VAL A 192 3.94 10.08 9.06
N LEU A 193 3.89 8.81 8.68
CA LEU A 193 4.74 7.76 9.24
C LEU A 193 6.23 8.04 8.99
N ASP A 194 6.58 8.55 7.81
CA ASP A 194 7.94 9.00 7.51
C ASP A 194 8.39 10.17 8.38
N PHE A 195 7.52 11.17 8.56
CA PHE A 195 7.79 12.30 9.44
C PHE A 195 8.02 11.85 10.89
N LEU A 196 7.26 10.86 11.34
CA LEU A 196 7.38 10.27 12.67
C LEU A 196 8.53 9.25 12.80
N GLY A 197 9.31 9.05 11.73
CA GLY A 197 10.46 8.12 11.74
C GLY A 197 10.07 6.65 11.84
N VAL A 198 8.83 6.30 11.48
CA VAL A 198 8.34 4.93 11.51
C VAL A 198 9.04 4.13 10.40
N PRO A 199 9.67 2.99 10.72
CA PRO A 199 10.37 2.19 9.73
C PRO A 199 9.46 1.77 8.58
N ARG A 200 10.02 1.68 7.38
CA ARG A 200 9.28 1.30 6.16
C ARG A 200 8.51 -0.01 6.31
N ALA A 201 9.14 -1.03 6.92
CA ALA A 201 8.51 -2.31 7.18
C ALA A 201 7.24 -2.21 8.07
N VAL A 202 7.14 -1.18 8.90
CA VAL A 202 6.00 -0.93 9.80
C VAL A 202 4.94 -0.08 9.07
N LYS A 203 5.37 0.88 8.25
CA LYS A 203 4.48 1.80 7.54
C LYS A 203 3.79 1.19 6.31
N SER A 204 4.45 0.28 5.59
CA SER A 204 3.92 -0.36 4.37
C SER A 204 2.96 -1.52 4.65
N ALA A 205 2.86 -1.97 5.89
CA ALA A 205 1.92 -3.03 6.24
C ALA A 205 0.45 -2.51 6.17
N TYR A 206 -0.56 -3.37 6.34
CA TYR A 206 -1.96 -3.09 5.96
C TYR A 206 -2.88 -2.61 7.10
N CYS A 207 -3.89 -1.78 6.80
CA CYS A 207 -4.89 -1.35 7.79
C CYS A 207 -6.30 -1.81 7.46
N GLU A 208 -7.18 -1.81 8.47
CA GLU A 208 -8.58 -2.25 8.42
C GLU A 208 -9.37 -1.85 7.16
N THR A 209 -9.08 -0.71 6.53
CA THR A 209 -9.77 -0.21 5.33
C THR A 209 -9.32 -0.79 3.97
N HIS A 210 -8.21 -1.52 3.88
CA HIS A 210 -7.60 -1.84 2.57
C HIS A 210 -8.17 -3.14 1.90
N GLY A 211 -8.70 -4.15 2.62
CA GLY A 211 -8.99 -5.53 2.13
C GLY A 211 -7.85 -6.59 2.17
N GLY A 212 -8.17 -7.89 2.29
CA GLY A 212 -7.16 -8.97 2.22
C GLY A 212 -6.70 -9.32 0.78
N PRO A 213 -5.88 -10.37 0.60
CA PRO A 213 -5.56 -10.89 -0.73
C PRO A 213 -6.83 -11.31 -1.49
N VAL A 214 -6.93 -10.90 -2.75
CA VAL A 214 -8.05 -11.21 -3.64
C VAL A 214 -7.57 -12.09 -4.78
N LEU A 215 -8.28 -13.21 -5.02
CA LEU A 215 -8.05 -14.04 -6.21
C LEU A 215 -8.84 -13.47 -7.39
N VAL A 216 -8.13 -12.87 -8.33
CA VAL A 216 -8.69 -12.25 -9.54
C VAL A 216 -8.63 -13.24 -10.71
N LYS A 217 -9.79 -13.55 -11.28
CA LYS A 217 -9.92 -14.43 -12.46
C LYS A 217 -10.12 -13.63 -13.75
N ASP A 218 -10.99 -12.62 -13.68
CA ASP A 218 -11.16 -11.61 -14.72
C ASP A 218 -10.84 -10.24 -14.10
N ILE A 219 -9.88 -9.53 -14.68
CA ILE A 219 -9.47 -8.21 -14.19
C ILE A 219 -10.56 -7.14 -14.35
N ASN A 220 -11.53 -7.35 -15.26
CA ASN A 220 -12.58 -6.39 -15.55
C ASN A 220 -13.66 -6.36 -14.46
N ASP A 221 -13.77 -7.42 -13.66
CA ASP A 221 -14.72 -7.53 -12.55
C ASP A 221 -14.23 -6.81 -11.28
N HIS A 222 -13.02 -6.26 -11.31
CA HIS A 222 -12.38 -5.66 -10.14
C HIS A 222 -11.88 -4.24 -10.42
N LEU A 223 -11.88 -3.43 -9.37
CA LEU A 223 -11.16 -2.14 -9.37
C LEU A 223 -9.66 -2.41 -9.26
N VAL A 224 -8.98 -2.51 -10.41
CA VAL A 224 -7.54 -2.76 -10.51
C VAL A 224 -6.79 -1.48 -10.83
N GLU A 225 -5.62 -1.28 -10.23
CA GLU A 225 -4.77 -0.15 -10.58
C GLU A 225 -4.42 -0.08 -12.07
N LYS A 226 -4.46 1.12 -12.66
CA LYS A 226 -4.13 1.35 -14.08
C LYS A 226 -2.75 0.82 -14.48
N VAL A 227 -1.75 1.00 -13.62
CA VAL A 227 -0.39 0.49 -13.86
C VAL A 227 -0.37 -1.04 -13.85
N THR A 228 -1.06 -1.67 -12.92
CA THR A 228 -1.22 -3.14 -12.88
C THR A 228 -1.89 -3.64 -14.16
N GLN A 229 -2.98 -3.01 -14.61
CA GLN A 229 -3.63 -3.36 -15.87
C GLN A 229 -2.67 -3.24 -17.06
N SER A 230 -1.86 -2.18 -17.11
CA SER A 230 -0.87 -1.98 -18.18
C SER A 230 0.20 -3.07 -18.19
N ILE A 231 0.70 -3.46 -17.02
CA ILE A 231 1.71 -4.52 -16.90
C ILE A 231 1.13 -5.85 -17.37
N LEU A 232 -0.05 -6.22 -16.89
CA LEU A 232 -0.71 -7.49 -17.23
C LEU A 232 -1.09 -7.61 -18.71
N LYS A 233 -1.27 -6.49 -19.42
CA LYS A 233 -1.47 -6.49 -20.88
C LYS A 233 -0.17 -6.71 -21.67
N THR A 234 0.99 -6.51 -21.03
CA THR A 234 2.30 -6.56 -21.68
C THR A 234 2.97 -7.93 -21.53
N VAL A 235 2.55 -8.71 -20.53
CA VAL A 235 3.12 -10.00 -20.13
C VAL A 235 2.19 -11.13 -20.60
#